data_AF-A0A1Y1VK31-F1
#
_entry.id   AF-A0A1Y1VK31-F1
#
_cell.length_a   1.000
_cell.length_b   1.000
_cell.length_c   1.000
_cell.angle_alpha   90.00
_cell.angle_beta   90.00
_cell.angle_gamma   90.00
#
_symmetry.space_group_name_H-M   'P 1'
#
loop_
_entity.id
_entity.type
_entity.pdbx_description
1 polymer ?
#
loop_
_entity_poly.entity_id
_entity_poly.type
_entity_poly.pdbx_seq_one_letter_code
_entity_poly.pdbx_strand_id
1 'polypeptide(L)'
;MVKVIYYYKYYIYIYIVLFKIFYSRGYNITIENIESLKLISNTYEVINIIFENNYYDMTNSYYNNIAVDGEINLIGKGKNGTIFDFKNTKKGGFNVSFNNENGSKLTFQNIIFQDFTNAGDENISLIQIDETNLNQKIYFQNCIFKNIKSVIIKLFRDNECPPNLDIEKFLSINIENCDFYDNHEKLIFSYVKYNTKFMKYSICQNITIKNSTFINNGNLVTLQSGILLMENCKINGIISEQSSNSFFSKLIETYGINNSITLKDCEIINGDIQDYYPYFYITKGTLLIENCKFSNLFTRFYYLFQIEDTNSIFIKNSYFEKTSNLFYILNTGVTLKNIVMSNYSVIESLPLLDSGTLSNVTISDSKFNNIAIQGNSLFGEETLYFLSNVTMNDISINSNALINFNYNKKLEFNNIEIFNVLCVGDNSSLLNINTNDHDNAFINLRELKIHSCKSNGALIKLNGKKNIISISNSEIYNNTCYGSVIENISKESNINIENLKVYKNSNINRYNCGILRFSNCQHSIQISNSSFYENKVYKNGGALCFDELLSSSINITNNLFSNNDADMNGGAIYISYQEIFNNSKINILNNTFFNNHSKYF
;
A
#
# COMPACT_ATOMS: atom_id res chain seq x y z
N MET A 1 50.30 31.60 50.94
CA MET A 1 49.93 31.82 49.52
C MET A 1 48.94 30.78 48.98
N VAL A 2 49.11 29.48 49.23
CA VAL A 2 48.22 28.41 48.72
C VAL A 2 46.75 28.52 49.17
N LYS A 3 46.47 28.97 50.40
CA LYS A 3 45.09 29.12 50.92
C LYS A 3 44.28 30.25 50.26
N VAL A 4 44.93 31.30 49.75
CA VAL A 4 44.26 32.45 49.13
C VAL A 4 43.78 32.12 47.71
N ILE A 5 44.53 31.27 46.99
CA ILE A 5 44.16 30.79 45.64
C ILE A 5 42.92 29.88 45.69
N TYR A 6 42.76 29.11 46.77
CA TYR A 6 41.58 28.25 46.96
C TYR A 6 40.29 29.05 47.15
N TYR A 7 40.34 30.15 47.92
CA TYR A 7 39.18 31.03 48.11
C TYR A 7 38.78 31.74 46.81
N TYR A 8 39.74 32.23 46.02
CA TYR A 8 39.44 32.86 44.73
C TYR A 8 38.82 31.90 43.71
N LYS A 9 39.33 30.65 43.64
CA LYS A 9 38.70 29.61 42.81
C LYS A 9 37.28 29.27 43.26
N TYR A 10 37.04 29.24 44.58
CA TYR A 10 35.72 28.99 45.14
C TYR A 10 34.71 30.13 44.84
N TYR A 11 35.13 31.39 44.95
CA TYR A 11 34.28 32.53 44.59
C TYR A 11 34.02 32.63 43.08
N ILE A 12 35.00 32.35 42.22
CA ILE A 12 34.80 32.25 40.77
C ILE A 12 33.82 31.12 40.45
N TYR A 13 33.95 29.97 41.11
CA TYR A 13 33.02 28.85 40.94
C TYR A 13 31.60 29.22 41.39
N ILE A 14 31.42 29.86 42.55
CA ILE A 14 30.11 30.35 43.01
C ILE A 14 29.56 31.41 42.06
N TYR A 15 30.38 32.33 41.55
CA TYR A 15 29.94 33.35 40.61
C TYR A 15 29.50 32.73 39.28
N ILE A 16 30.23 31.73 38.77
CA ILE A 16 29.84 30.95 37.59
C ILE A 16 28.53 30.20 37.86
N VAL A 17 28.36 29.57 39.04
CA VAL A 17 27.14 28.86 39.41
C VAL A 17 25.96 29.83 39.55
N LEU A 18 26.12 30.97 40.22
CA LEU A 18 25.07 31.99 40.37
C LEU A 18 24.73 32.65 39.03
N PHE A 19 25.74 32.96 38.21
CA PHE A 19 25.53 33.50 36.86
C PHE A 19 24.78 32.49 35.99
N LYS A 20 25.12 31.19 36.09
CA LYS A 20 24.41 30.12 35.41
C LYS A 20 22.98 29.93 35.94
N ILE A 21 22.75 30.08 37.26
CA ILE A 21 21.41 30.06 37.87
C ILE A 21 20.55 31.24 37.41
N PHE A 22 21.13 32.43 37.24
CA PHE A 22 20.43 33.60 36.70
C PHE A 22 20.12 33.44 35.21
N TYR A 23 21.02 32.82 34.44
CA TYR A 23 20.82 32.54 33.01
C TYR A 23 19.91 31.33 32.73
N SER A 24 19.78 30.39 33.66
CA SER A 24 18.98 29.17 33.49
C SER A 24 17.50 29.35 33.83
N ARG A 25 17.04 30.56 34.18
CA ARG A 25 15.62 30.83 34.43
C ARG A 25 14.94 31.23 33.13
N GLY A 26 13.95 30.45 32.71
CA GLY A 26 13.13 30.79 31.55
C GLY A 26 12.51 32.18 31.70
N TYR A 27 12.57 32.99 30.64
CA TYR A 27 12.09 34.36 30.64
C TYR A 27 10.71 34.44 29.97
N ASN A 28 9.71 35.00 30.67
CA ASN A 28 8.36 35.17 30.14
C ASN A 28 8.18 36.59 29.57
N ILE A 29 7.81 36.69 28.30
CA ILE A 29 7.50 37.94 27.60
C ILE A 29 6.01 37.92 27.26
N THR A 30 5.23 38.84 27.81
CA THR A 30 3.83 39.02 27.42
C THR A 30 3.73 39.98 26.25
N ILE A 31 3.01 39.58 25.21
CA ILE A 31 2.80 40.39 23.99
C ILE A 31 1.35 40.85 23.94
N GLU A 32 1.13 42.16 24.00
CA GLU A 32 -0.19 42.76 23.80
C GLU A 32 -0.42 43.19 22.34
N ASN A 33 0.65 43.50 21.60
CA ASN A 33 0.63 43.92 20.21
C ASN A 33 1.64 43.12 19.37
N ILE A 34 1.20 42.61 18.21
CA ILE A 34 2.02 41.77 17.31
C ILE A 34 3.26 42.48 16.79
N GLU A 35 3.28 43.81 16.72
CA GLU A 35 4.45 44.55 16.23
C GLU A 35 5.71 44.33 17.08
N SER A 36 5.54 43.90 18.33
CA SER A 36 6.63 43.53 19.23
C SER A 36 7.36 42.23 18.82
N LEU A 37 6.86 41.46 17.85
CA LEU A 37 7.50 40.24 17.32
C LEU A 37 8.49 40.48 16.18
N LYS A 38 8.66 41.71 15.67
CA LYS A 38 9.43 41.99 14.45
C LYS A 38 10.90 41.53 14.50
N LEU A 39 11.47 41.32 15.69
CA LEU A 39 12.77 40.68 15.85
C LEU A 39 12.84 39.98 17.22
N ILE A 40 12.79 38.65 17.21
CA ILE A 40 13.05 37.85 18.42
C ILE A 40 14.35 37.09 18.19
N SER A 41 15.36 37.42 18.98
CA SER A 41 16.60 36.65 19.12
C SER A 41 16.73 36.21 20.57
N ASN A 42 16.96 34.94 20.82
CA ASN A 42 17.07 34.44 22.19
C ASN A 42 18.53 34.38 22.65
N THR A 43 18.94 35.22 23.60
CA THR A 43 20.25 35.08 24.28
C THR A 43 20.20 34.21 25.56
N TYR A 44 19.00 33.77 25.94
CA TYR A 44 18.70 32.94 27.12
C TYR A 44 18.53 31.46 26.75
N GLU A 45 18.57 30.57 27.73
CA GLU A 45 18.32 29.14 27.50
C GLU A 45 16.86 28.88 27.05
N VAL A 46 15.87 29.56 27.66
CA VAL A 46 14.44 29.40 27.36
C VAL A 46 13.71 30.75 27.39
N ILE A 47 12.94 31.08 26.35
CA ILE A 47 12.00 32.21 26.31
C ILE A 47 10.59 31.69 26.08
N ASN A 48 9.64 32.12 26.92
CA ASN A 48 8.21 31.93 26.68
C ASN A 48 7.59 33.26 26.28
N ILE A 49 7.02 33.33 25.09
CA ILE A 49 6.29 34.49 24.57
C ILE A 49 4.80 34.19 24.67
N ILE A 50 4.12 34.90 25.56
CA ILE A 50 2.73 34.66 25.95
C ILE A 50 1.86 35.73 25.27
N PHE A 51 0.90 35.27 24.47
CA PHE A 51 -0.07 36.12 23.79
C PHE A 51 -1.32 36.25 24.68
N GLU A 52 -1.44 37.39 25.36
CA GLU A 52 -2.51 37.66 26.35
C GLU A 52 -3.89 37.84 25.71
N ASN A 53 -3.94 38.38 24.48
CA ASN A 53 -5.19 38.57 23.77
C ASN A 53 -5.63 37.28 23.05
N ASN A 54 -6.94 37.15 22.82
CA ASN A 54 -7.49 36.03 22.07
C ASN A 54 -7.36 36.20 20.55
N TYR A 55 -6.97 37.39 20.07
CA TYR A 55 -6.98 37.76 18.67
C TYR A 55 -5.87 38.76 18.35
N TYR A 56 -5.14 38.52 17.26
CA TYR A 56 -4.11 39.38 16.70
C TYR A 56 -4.30 39.52 15.19
N ASP A 57 -4.31 40.76 14.71
CA ASP A 57 -4.31 41.08 13.29
C ASP A 57 -2.88 41.06 12.74
N MET A 58 -2.58 40.08 11.89
CA MET A 58 -1.24 39.84 11.37
C MET A 58 -0.90 40.72 10.16
N THR A 59 -1.87 41.46 9.60
CA THR A 59 -1.67 42.25 8.37
C THR A 59 -0.75 43.46 8.53
N ASN A 60 -0.50 43.90 9.77
CA ASN A 60 0.39 45.02 10.09
C ASN A 60 1.87 44.62 10.15
N SER A 61 2.20 43.33 10.13
CA SER A 61 3.58 42.83 10.08
C SER A 61 3.95 42.46 8.64
N TYR A 62 5.18 42.73 8.19
CA TYR A 62 5.64 42.23 6.88
C TYR A 62 5.93 40.73 6.97
N TYR A 63 6.97 40.39 7.74
CA TYR A 63 7.34 39.05 8.14
C TYR A 63 7.84 39.10 9.58
N ASN A 64 7.54 38.06 10.34
CA ASN A 64 8.05 37.89 11.69
C ASN A 64 9.31 37.02 11.60
N ASN A 65 10.47 37.66 11.68
CA ASN A 65 11.76 36.98 11.67
C ASN A 65 12.08 36.49 13.09
N ILE A 66 12.22 35.17 13.25
CA ILE A 66 12.54 34.52 14.53
C ILE A 66 13.91 33.87 14.41
N ALA A 67 14.87 34.37 15.18
CA ALA A 67 16.20 33.80 15.34
C ALA A 67 16.25 32.93 16.61
N VAL A 68 16.41 31.62 16.43
CA VAL A 68 16.31 30.63 17.51
C VAL A 68 17.70 30.10 17.89
N ASP A 69 18.28 30.66 18.95
CA ASP A 69 19.58 30.21 19.48
C ASP A 69 19.45 29.24 20.68
N GLY A 70 18.26 29.16 21.28
CA GLY A 70 17.92 28.30 22.42
C GLY A 70 16.52 27.71 22.29
N GLU A 71 15.74 27.67 23.38
CA GLU A 71 14.32 27.30 23.34
C GLU A 71 13.42 28.55 23.30
N ILE A 72 12.50 28.61 22.34
CA ILE A 72 11.47 29.65 22.22
C ILE A 72 10.10 28.98 22.19
N ASN A 73 9.20 29.39 23.07
CA ASN A 73 7.82 28.92 23.14
C ASN A 73 6.86 30.08 22.87
N LEU A 74 6.07 30.00 21.80
CA LEU A 74 5.01 30.94 21.43
C LEU A 74 3.66 30.37 21.91
N ILE A 75 3.07 30.97 22.94
CA ILE A 75 1.96 30.39 23.70
C ILE A 75 0.72 31.29 23.62
N GLY A 76 -0.36 30.79 23.02
CA GLY A 76 -1.68 31.42 23.06
C GLY A 76 -2.38 31.17 24.40
N LYS A 77 -2.89 32.23 25.05
CA LYS A 77 -3.59 32.12 26.33
C LYS A 77 -5.11 31.96 26.19
N GLY A 78 -5.64 32.12 24.97
CA GLY A 78 -7.07 31.99 24.73
C GLY A 78 -7.59 30.61 25.10
N LYS A 79 -8.74 30.56 25.79
CA LYS A 79 -9.37 29.30 26.22
C LYS A 79 -9.63 28.33 25.06
N ASN A 80 -9.92 28.88 23.88
CA ASN A 80 -10.15 28.14 22.64
C ASN A 80 -9.01 28.36 21.64
N GLY A 81 -7.81 28.74 22.10
CA GLY A 81 -6.71 29.19 21.26
C GLY A 81 -6.69 30.70 21.05
N THR A 82 -5.50 31.23 20.77
CA THR A 82 -5.29 32.61 20.34
C THR A 82 -5.26 32.67 18.82
N ILE A 83 -6.06 33.56 18.21
CA ILE A 83 -6.20 33.69 16.76
C ILE A 83 -5.13 34.63 16.19
N PHE A 84 -4.37 34.13 15.22
CA PHE A 84 -3.54 34.90 14.30
C PHE A 84 -4.27 34.97 12.95
N ASP A 85 -4.89 36.12 12.69
CA ASP A 85 -5.69 36.35 11.48
C ASP A 85 -4.88 37.13 10.45
N PHE A 86 -4.66 36.50 9.29
CA PHE A 86 -3.90 37.05 8.19
C PHE A 86 -4.77 37.77 7.14
N LYS A 87 -6.10 37.73 7.28
CA LYS A 87 -7.11 38.42 6.43
C LYS A 87 -6.90 38.25 4.92
N ASN A 88 -6.56 37.04 4.50
CA ASN A 88 -6.19 36.69 3.13
C ASN A 88 -5.06 37.56 2.58
N THR A 89 -4.04 37.82 3.39
CA THR A 89 -2.80 38.49 2.97
C THR A 89 -1.60 37.56 3.13
N LYS A 90 -0.52 37.88 2.39
CA LYS A 90 0.79 37.22 2.50
C LYS A 90 1.69 37.76 3.61
N LYS A 91 1.16 38.71 4.39
CA LYS A 91 1.87 39.45 5.43
C LYS A 91 1.82 38.70 6.74
N GLY A 92 2.78 38.94 7.62
CA GLY A 92 2.82 38.40 8.98
C GLY A 92 3.23 36.93 9.09
N GLY A 93 3.61 36.28 7.98
CA GLY A 93 4.21 34.94 8.00
C GLY A 93 5.49 34.90 8.85
N PHE A 94 5.90 33.71 9.24
CA PHE A 94 7.07 33.47 10.08
C PHE A 94 8.26 33.05 9.21
N ASN A 95 9.39 33.73 9.39
CA ASN A 95 10.66 33.27 8.85
C ASN A 95 11.56 32.87 10.01
N VAL A 96 11.86 31.59 10.11
CA VAL A 96 12.58 31.00 11.23
C VAL A 96 13.99 30.65 10.78
N SER A 97 14.98 31.22 11.47
CA SER A 97 16.38 30.86 11.34
C SER A 97 16.90 30.34 12.67
N PHE A 98 17.73 29.31 12.61
CA PHE A 98 18.33 28.70 13.78
C PHE A 98 19.85 28.91 13.72
N ASN A 99 20.40 29.75 14.59
CA ASN A 99 21.83 30.09 14.48
C ASN A 99 22.73 29.18 15.32
N ASN A 100 22.17 28.40 16.26
CA ASN A 100 22.93 27.49 17.10
C ASN A 100 22.98 26.07 16.49
N GLU A 101 24.14 25.42 16.62
CA GLU A 101 24.35 24.02 16.23
C GLU A 101 23.89 23.03 17.33
N ASN A 102 23.72 23.52 18.56
CA ASN A 102 23.50 22.69 19.75
C ASN A 102 22.02 22.61 20.18
N GLY A 103 21.12 22.17 19.29
CA GLY A 103 19.81 21.65 19.74
C GLY A 103 18.74 22.70 20.03
N SER A 104 18.65 23.76 19.24
CA SER A 104 17.62 24.79 19.38
C SER A 104 16.20 24.23 19.22
N LYS A 105 15.23 24.85 19.90
CA LYS A 105 13.83 24.43 19.91
C LYS A 105 12.87 25.61 19.72
N LEU A 106 11.88 25.44 18.85
CA LEU A 106 10.78 26.38 18.66
C LEU A 106 9.44 25.67 18.87
N THR A 107 8.57 26.19 19.74
CA THR A 107 7.25 25.63 20.00
C THR A 107 6.17 26.67 19.69
N PHE A 108 5.14 26.28 18.94
CA PHE A 108 3.87 26.99 18.84
C PHE A 108 2.81 26.19 19.61
N GLN A 109 2.15 26.84 20.57
CA GLN A 109 1.19 26.16 21.44
C GLN A 109 -0.12 26.94 21.54
N ASN A 110 -1.23 26.26 21.29
CA ASN A 110 -2.60 26.81 21.45
C ASN A 110 -2.85 28.06 20.58
N ILE A 111 -2.42 28.01 19.32
CA ILE A 111 -2.56 29.11 18.34
C ILE A 111 -3.44 28.65 17.17
N ILE A 112 -4.33 29.53 16.74
CA ILE A 112 -5.15 29.36 15.53
C ILE A 112 -4.57 30.25 14.43
N PHE A 113 -4.01 29.65 13.38
CA PHE A 113 -3.58 30.34 12.17
C PHE A 113 -4.73 30.34 11.16
N GLN A 114 -5.14 31.50 10.65
CA GLN A 114 -6.25 31.56 9.71
C GLN A 114 -6.08 32.58 8.58
N ASP A 115 -6.64 32.23 7.42
CA ASP A 115 -6.79 33.14 6.29
C ASP A 115 -5.44 33.66 5.74
N PHE A 116 -4.39 32.83 5.70
CA PHE A 116 -3.11 33.20 5.07
C PHE A 116 -3.12 32.81 3.58
N THR A 117 -2.52 33.63 2.72
CA THR A 117 -2.35 33.32 1.29
C THR A 117 -0.99 33.78 0.78
N ASN A 118 -0.40 33.08 -0.18
CA ASN A 118 0.81 33.53 -0.85
C ASN A 118 0.56 34.58 -1.95
N ALA A 119 -0.70 34.89 -2.27
CA ALA A 119 -1.10 35.75 -3.38
C ALA A 119 -0.46 35.35 -4.73
N GLY A 120 -0.28 34.04 -4.96
CA GLY A 120 0.30 33.47 -6.18
C GLY A 120 1.83 33.35 -6.18
N ASP A 121 2.53 33.75 -5.12
CA ASP A 121 3.98 33.59 -5.02
C ASP A 121 4.34 32.27 -4.32
N GLU A 122 4.63 31.23 -5.09
CA GLU A 122 4.96 29.89 -4.57
C GLU A 122 6.18 29.86 -3.63
N ASN A 123 6.98 30.93 -3.59
CA ASN A 123 8.10 31.02 -2.65
C ASN A 123 7.65 31.31 -1.23
N ILE A 124 6.46 31.89 -1.05
CA ILE A 124 5.93 32.31 0.24
C ILE A 124 5.15 31.17 0.89
N SER A 125 5.41 30.99 2.19
CA SER A 125 4.68 30.05 3.06
C SER A 125 4.32 30.74 4.36
N LEU A 126 3.40 30.15 5.12
CA LEU A 126 3.02 30.68 6.43
C LEU A 126 4.20 30.62 7.41
N ILE A 127 4.96 29.52 7.38
CA ILE A 127 6.16 29.29 8.20
C ILE A 127 7.27 28.81 7.28
N GLN A 128 8.23 29.69 6.99
CA GLN A 128 9.43 29.36 6.27
C GLN A 128 10.57 29.10 7.26
N ILE A 129 11.31 28.03 7.02
CA ILE A 129 12.47 27.65 7.81
C ILE A 129 13.65 27.50 6.86
N ASP A 130 14.64 28.38 7.00
CA ASP A 130 15.88 28.32 6.23
C ASP A 130 16.98 27.72 7.10
N GLU A 131 17.41 26.49 6.80
CA GLU A 131 18.33 25.73 7.65
C GLU A 131 19.69 25.47 7.04
N THR A 132 20.70 25.80 7.84
CA THR A 132 22.09 25.34 7.67
C THR A 132 22.47 24.23 8.65
N ASN A 133 21.84 24.15 9.84
CA ASN A 133 22.19 23.18 10.89
C ASN A 133 21.10 22.10 11.05
N LEU A 134 21.48 20.90 11.48
CA LEU A 134 20.59 19.73 11.50
C LEU A 134 19.93 19.47 12.85
N ASN A 135 20.54 19.89 13.97
CA ASN A 135 20.06 19.53 15.30
C ASN A 135 19.06 20.57 15.82
N GLN A 136 17.86 20.57 15.27
CA GLN A 136 16.82 21.57 15.57
C GLN A 136 15.46 20.88 15.75
N LYS A 137 14.60 21.48 16.57
CA LYS A 137 13.29 20.90 16.88
C LYS A 137 12.19 21.95 16.80
N ILE A 138 11.14 21.65 16.06
CA ILE A 138 9.96 22.48 15.92
C ILE A 138 8.76 21.69 16.42
N TYR A 139 7.93 22.33 17.23
CA TYR A 139 6.74 21.73 17.83
C TYR A 139 5.51 22.59 17.54
N PHE A 140 4.42 21.94 17.14
CA PHE A 140 3.08 22.50 17.05
C PHE A 140 2.17 21.68 17.96
N GLN A 141 1.60 22.31 18.99
CA GLN A 141 0.82 21.63 20.02
C GLN A 141 -0.53 22.30 20.22
N ASN A 142 -1.62 21.55 20.00
CA ASN A 142 -2.99 22.07 20.12
C ASN A 142 -3.23 23.29 19.22
N CYS A 143 -2.67 23.29 18.01
CA CYS A 143 -2.82 24.37 17.04
C CYS A 143 -3.93 24.07 16.03
N ILE A 144 -4.54 25.11 15.47
CA ILE A 144 -5.52 24.99 14.38
C ILE A 144 -5.02 25.79 13.18
N PHE A 145 -5.09 25.19 11.99
CA PHE A 145 -4.77 25.85 10.72
C PHE A 145 -6.01 25.81 9.84
N LYS A 146 -6.56 26.97 9.47
CA LYS A 146 -7.79 27.02 8.67
C LYS A 146 -7.71 28.00 7.51
N ASN A 147 -8.26 27.61 6.36
CA ASN A 147 -8.32 28.44 5.15
C ASN A 147 -6.94 29.02 4.75
N ILE A 148 -5.89 28.19 4.82
CA ILE A 148 -4.55 28.56 4.37
C ILE A 148 -4.41 28.22 2.89
N LYS A 149 -4.16 29.25 2.07
CA LYS A 149 -3.98 29.18 0.60
C LYS A 149 -2.51 29.35 0.22
N SER A 150 -1.65 28.65 0.95
CA SER A 150 -0.22 28.53 0.70
C SER A 150 0.31 27.28 1.37
N VAL A 151 1.57 26.91 1.10
CA VAL A 151 2.30 25.98 1.95
C VAL A 151 2.28 26.47 3.41
N ILE A 152 1.95 25.61 4.37
CA ILE A 152 1.93 25.95 5.79
C ILE A 152 3.36 26.00 6.33
N ILE A 153 4.12 24.91 6.17
CA ILE A 153 5.52 24.81 6.60
C ILE A 153 6.40 24.53 5.39
N LYS A 154 7.31 25.44 5.09
CA LYS A 154 8.30 25.28 4.02
C LYS A 154 9.68 25.19 4.62
N LEU A 155 10.34 24.07 4.40
CA LEU A 155 11.70 23.82 4.87
C LEU A 155 12.67 23.86 3.68
N PHE A 156 13.59 24.82 3.74
CA PHE A 156 14.69 24.93 2.79
C PHE A 156 16.00 24.54 3.45
N ARG A 157 16.74 23.67 2.78
CA ARG A 157 18.09 23.31 3.18
C ARG A 157 19.10 23.67 2.10
N ASP A 158 20.14 24.39 2.50
CA ASP A 158 21.24 24.76 1.61
C ASP A 158 22.36 23.70 1.58
N ASN A 159 22.50 22.87 2.61
CA ASN A 159 23.59 21.90 2.72
C ASN A 159 23.15 20.45 2.49
N GLU A 160 24.07 19.65 1.92
CA GLU A 160 23.92 18.20 1.87
C GLU A 160 23.94 17.62 3.28
N CYS A 161 23.26 16.48 3.43
CA CYS A 161 23.15 15.83 4.72
C CYS A 161 24.38 14.96 4.97
N PRO A 162 25.09 15.13 6.10
CA PRO A 162 26.24 14.33 6.42
C PRO A 162 25.89 12.84 6.41
N PRO A 163 26.68 11.99 5.74
CA PRO A 163 26.50 10.55 5.85
C PRO A 163 26.69 10.12 7.31
N ASN A 164 25.90 9.15 7.77
CA ASN A 164 25.96 8.58 9.13
C ASN A 164 25.60 9.52 10.27
N LEU A 165 24.82 10.57 10.04
CA LEU A 165 24.29 11.35 11.16
C LEU A 165 23.34 10.49 12.01
N ASP A 166 23.44 10.64 13.32
CA ASP A 166 22.50 10.03 14.27
C ASP A 166 21.08 10.59 14.03
N ILE A 167 20.08 9.70 13.99
CA ILE A 167 18.68 10.04 13.72
C ILE A 167 18.16 11.08 14.73
N GLU A 168 18.63 11.02 15.98
CA GLU A 168 18.25 11.97 17.03
C GLU A 168 18.75 13.40 16.78
N LYS A 169 19.74 13.57 15.91
CA LYS A 169 20.31 14.88 15.54
C LYS A 169 19.69 15.46 14.27
N PHE A 170 18.67 14.82 13.71
CA PHE A 170 17.94 15.36 12.57
C PHE A 170 17.03 16.49 12.99
N LEU A 171 16.75 17.38 12.03
CA LEU A 171 15.70 18.35 12.18
C LEU A 171 14.43 17.57 12.45
N SER A 172 13.73 17.91 13.54
CA SER A 172 12.45 17.31 13.84
C SER A 172 11.33 18.33 13.80
N ILE A 173 10.31 18.07 13.00
CA ILE A 173 9.04 18.79 13.02
C ILE A 173 8.01 17.89 13.67
N ASN A 174 7.48 18.29 14.81
CA ASN A 174 6.52 17.53 15.60
C ASN A 174 5.19 18.29 15.64
N ILE A 175 4.14 17.69 15.11
CA ILE A 175 2.77 18.22 15.10
C ILE A 175 1.91 17.29 15.95
N GLU A 176 1.32 17.80 17.02
CA GLU A 176 0.57 17.00 17.98
C GLU A 176 -0.75 17.67 18.36
N ASN A 177 -1.84 16.90 18.32
CA ASN A 177 -3.20 17.35 18.66
C ASN A 177 -3.61 18.59 17.85
N CYS A 178 -3.27 18.65 16.55
CA CYS A 178 -3.56 19.80 15.70
C CYS A 178 -4.69 19.51 14.72
N ASP A 179 -5.45 20.54 14.37
CA ASP A 179 -6.55 20.41 13.40
C ASP A 179 -6.32 21.32 12.18
N PHE A 180 -6.65 20.79 11.00
CA PHE A 180 -6.42 21.41 9.71
C PHE A 180 -7.72 21.43 8.91
N TYR A 181 -8.22 22.62 8.56
CA TYR A 181 -9.50 22.81 7.89
C TYR A 181 -9.35 23.63 6.61
N ASP A 182 -9.81 23.08 5.48
CA ASP A 182 -9.94 23.81 4.22
C ASP A 182 -8.63 24.51 3.77
N ASN A 183 -7.48 23.85 3.97
CA ASN A 183 -6.18 24.37 3.52
C ASN A 183 -5.90 23.85 2.10
N HIS A 184 -5.59 24.74 1.17
CA HIS A 184 -5.59 24.42 -0.26
C HIS A 184 -4.25 23.87 -0.79
N GLU A 185 -3.12 24.29 -0.21
CA GLU A 185 -1.79 23.79 -0.63
C GLU A 185 -1.20 22.81 0.40
N LYS A 186 0.14 22.69 0.44
CA LYS A 186 0.85 21.68 1.24
C LYS A 186 0.86 22.02 2.72
N LEU A 187 0.67 21.02 3.58
CA LEU A 187 1.03 21.18 4.98
C LEU A 187 2.55 21.36 5.14
N ILE A 188 3.34 20.41 4.62
CA ILE A 188 4.81 20.48 4.67
C ILE A 188 5.39 20.31 3.27
N PHE A 189 6.23 21.28 2.88
CA PHE A 189 7.10 21.17 1.71
C PHE A 189 8.55 21.17 2.16
N SER A 190 9.22 20.04 1.99
CA SER A 190 10.62 19.92 2.35
C SER A 190 11.51 19.67 1.15
N TYR A 191 12.45 20.58 0.94
CA TYR A 191 13.30 20.63 -0.25
C TYR A 191 14.75 20.99 0.06
N VAL A 192 15.69 20.30 -0.59
CA VAL A 192 17.12 20.59 -0.58
C VAL A 192 17.46 21.39 -1.84
N LYS A 193 17.92 22.63 -1.66
CA LYS A 193 18.04 23.64 -2.72
C LYS A 193 18.98 23.24 -3.86
N TYR A 194 20.11 22.62 -3.52
CA TYR A 194 21.13 22.26 -4.49
C TYR A 194 20.97 20.80 -4.90
N ASN A 195 20.39 20.60 -6.08
CA ASN A 195 20.28 19.31 -6.74
C ASN A 195 21.64 18.91 -7.32
N THR A 196 22.60 18.54 -6.45
CA THR A 196 23.85 17.97 -6.94
C THR A 196 23.55 16.56 -7.46
N LYS A 197 24.24 16.14 -8.53
CA LYS A 197 24.24 14.74 -9.01
C LYS A 197 24.68 13.72 -7.94
N PHE A 198 25.04 14.20 -6.74
CA PHE A 198 25.56 13.46 -5.60
C PHE A 198 24.59 13.42 -4.41
N MET A 199 23.27 13.64 -4.58
CA MET A 199 22.25 13.31 -3.56
C MET A 199 22.16 11.80 -3.29
N LYS A 200 23.25 11.29 -2.76
CA LYS A 200 23.55 9.91 -2.44
C LYS A 200 23.52 9.84 -0.91
N TYR A 201 22.39 9.35 -0.40
CA TYR A 201 22.29 8.47 0.77
C TYR A 201 21.84 8.97 2.15
N SER A 202 21.60 10.26 2.41
CA SER A 202 21.34 10.70 3.78
C SER A 202 19.91 11.20 4.02
N ILE A 203 19.18 10.47 4.87
CA ILE A 203 17.99 10.93 5.62
C ILE A 203 18.45 12.06 6.52
N CYS A 204 17.65 13.13 6.68
CA CYS A 204 18.11 14.27 7.49
C CYS A 204 17.00 15.16 8.04
N GLN A 205 15.80 14.62 8.13
CA GLN A 205 14.67 15.30 8.72
C GLN A 205 13.67 14.25 9.14
N ASN A 206 13.02 14.53 10.25
CA ASN A 206 12.02 13.67 10.87
C ASN A 206 10.76 14.50 11.06
N ILE A 207 9.70 14.13 10.37
CA ILE A 207 8.39 14.74 10.49
C ILE A 207 7.50 13.76 11.24
N THR A 208 7.00 14.18 12.39
CA THR A 208 6.07 13.39 13.20
C THR A 208 4.76 14.14 13.35
N ILE A 209 3.65 13.51 12.98
CA ILE A 209 2.29 14.06 13.09
C ILE A 209 1.46 13.07 13.91
N LYS A 210 0.91 13.52 15.03
CA LYS A 210 0.14 12.67 15.95
C LYS A 210 -1.20 13.26 16.31
N ASN A 211 -2.20 12.39 16.50
CA ASN A 211 -3.51 12.75 17.07
C ASN A 211 -4.15 13.96 16.35
N SER A 212 -3.98 14.06 15.04
CA SER A 212 -4.34 15.27 14.28
C SER A 212 -5.44 15.00 13.26
N THR A 213 -6.26 16.01 12.99
CA THR A 213 -7.40 15.92 12.06
C THR A 213 -7.18 16.80 10.84
N PHE A 214 -7.44 16.25 9.65
CA PHE A 214 -7.40 16.96 8.38
C PHE A 214 -8.77 16.86 7.74
N ILE A 215 -9.47 17.99 7.58
CA ILE A 215 -10.75 18.07 6.89
C ILE A 215 -10.62 18.95 5.66
N ASN A 216 -10.89 18.38 4.49
CA ASN A 216 -10.79 19.06 3.19
C ASN A 216 -9.45 19.79 3.04
N ASN A 217 -8.33 19.06 3.15
CA ASN A 217 -7.03 19.68 2.90
C ASN A 217 -6.52 19.26 1.52
N GLY A 218 -5.67 20.08 0.91
CA GLY A 218 -4.87 19.67 -0.23
C GLY A 218 -3.77 18.69 0.18
N ASN A 219 -2.65 18.75 -0.53
CA ASN A 219 -1.49 17.90 -0.29
C ASN A 219 -1.01 18.01 1.17
N LEU A 220 -0.63 16.90 1.81
CA LEU A 220 -0.10 16.96 3.17
C LEU A 220 1.41 17.14 3.15
N VAL A 221 2.15 16.18 2.58
CA VAL A 221 3.62 16.18 2.71
C VAL A 221 4.29 15.92 1.36
N THR A 222 5.18 16.82 0.97
CA THR A 222 6.22 16.53 -0.03
C THR A 222 7.55 16.40 0.70
N LEU A 223 8.15 15.21 0.62
CA LEU A 223 9.39 14.86 1.30
C LEU A 223 10.48 14.47 0.32
N GLN A 224 11.46 15.35 0.12
CA GLN A 224 12.62 14.99 -0.69
C GLN A 224 13.50 13.95 0.00
N SER A 225 13.91 14.14 1.26
CA SER A 225 14.74 13.17 1.99
C SER A 225 14.46 13.21 3.49
N GLY A 226 13.87 12.17 4.08
CA GLY A 226 13.54 12.13 5.50
C GLY A 226 12.75 10.92 5.96
N ILE A 227 12.28 11.02 7.20
CA ILE A 227 11.32 10.12 7.82
C ILE A 227 10.02 10.89 8.05
N LEU A 228 8.89 10.29 7.68
CA LEU A 228 7.55 10.75 8.00
C LEU A 228 6.83 9.70 8.82
N LEU A 229 6.41 10.07 10.03
CA LEU A 229 5.54 9.27 10.89
C LEU A 229 4.20 10.00 11.08
N MET A 230 3.10 9.37 10.67
CA MET A 230 1.76 9.80 11.01
C MET A 230 1.09 8.74 11.90
N GLU A 231 0.66 9.12 13.10
CA GLU A 231 0.07 8.21 14.09
C GLU A 231 -1.25 8.74 14.63
N ASN A 232 -2.29 7.90 14.63
CA ASN A 232 -3.63 8.26 15.13
C ASN A 232 -4.19 9.53 14.46
N CYS A 233 -4.05 9.64 13.14
CA CYS A 233 -4.52 10.79 12.37
C CYS A 233 -5.81 10.46 11.60
N LYS A 234 -6.69 11.45 11.46
CA LYS A 234 -7.90 11.34 10.64
C LYS A 234 -7.86 12.31 9.48
N ILE A 235 -7.97 11.79 8.27
CA ILE A 235 -8.01 12.57 7.02
C ILE A 235 -9.38 12.34 6.38
N ASN A 236 -10.17 13.39 6.24
CA ASN A 236 -11.54 13.34 5.72
C ASN A 236 -11.71 14.39 4.63
N GLY A 237 -11.84 13.93 3.38
CA GLY A 237 -11.85 14.82 2.22
C GLY A 237 -10.46 15.31 1.82
N ILE A 238 -10.25 15.45 0.51
CA ILE A 238 -9.06 16.06 -0.09
C ILE A 238 -9.52 17.10 -1.11
N ILE A 239 -8.94 18.30 -1.06
CA ILE A 239 -9.21 19.34 -2.06
C ILE A 239 -8.47 18.99 -3.36
N SER A 240 -9.22 18.86 -4.44
CA SER A 240 -8.69 18.46 -5.76
C SER A 240 -8.31 19.66 -6.65
N GLU A 241 -7.97 20.82 -6.10
CA GLU A 241 -7.64 21.98 -6.92
C GLU A 241 -6.33 21.75 -7.70
N GLN A 242 -6.29 22.27 -8.93
CA GLN A 242 -5.09 22.25 -9.78
C GLN A 242 -4.01 23.12 -9.17
N SER A 243 -3.21 22.51 -8.31
CA SER A 243 -1.96 23.07 -7.84
C SER A 243 -0.94 23.11 -8.99
N SER A 244 -0.17 24.18 -9.08
CA SER A 244 0.81 24.43 -10.15
C SER A 244 1.79 23.28 -10.42
N ASN A 245 1.74 22.72 -11.64
CA ASN A 245 2.71 21.93 -12.45
C ASN A 245 3.84 21.06 -11.81
N SER A 246 3.94 20.83 -10.51
CA SER A 246 5.13 20.23 -9.89
C SER A 246 4.85 19.06 -8.94
N PHE A 247 3.67 18.42 -9.04
CA PHE A 247 3.27 17.37 -8.11
C PHE A 247 3.02 16.04 -8.80
N PHE A 248 3.34 14.98 -8.08
CA PHE A 248 3.06 13.60 -8.47
C PHE A 248 2.02 12.93 -7.56
N SER A 249 1.54 13.56 -6.49
CA SER A 249 0.42 13.04 -5.66
C SER A 249 -0.39 14.12 -4.94
N LYS A 250 -1.51 13.71 -4.34
CA LYS A 250 -2.41 14.60 -3.57
C LYS A 250 -2.38 14.44 -2.05
N LEU A 251 -1.67 13.45 -1.49
CA LEU A 251 -1.56 13.29 -0.04
C LEU A 251 -0.10 13.28 0.41
N ILE A 252 0.68 12.30 -0.05
CA ILE A 252 2.08 12.14 0.34
C ILE A 252 2.93 11.81 -0.89
N GLU A 253 3.96 12.62 -1.09
CA GLU A 253 4.90 12.49 -2.19
C GLU A 253 6.33 12.42 -1.66
N THR A 254 7.09 11.43 -2.12
CA THR A 254 8.52 11.30 -1.81
C THR A 254 9.33 10.95 -3.04
N TYR A 255 10.48 11.62 -3.26
CA TYR A 255 11.32 11.38 -4.44
C TYR A 255 12.83 11.20 -4.22
N GLY A 256 13.33 11.35 -2.99
CA GLY A 256 14.72 11.00 -2.66
C GLY A 256 14.90 9.56 -2.20
N ILE A 257 16.16 9.18 -2.07
CA ILE A 257 16.58 7.83 -1.70
C ILE A 257 16.48 7.65 -0.18
N ASN A 258 16.07 6.45 0.26
CA ASN A 258 15.95 6.05 1.66
C ASN A 258 14.89 6.80 2.46
N ASN A 259 13.93 7.45 1.80
CA ASN A 259 12.75 7.98 2.49
C ASN A 259 12.03 6.87 3.26
N SER A 260 11.52 7.18 4.44
CA SER A 260 10.72 6.23 5.23
C SER A 260 9.40 6.86 5.63
N ILE A 261 8.30 6.26 5.19
CA ILE A 261 6.95 6.73 5.46
C ILE A 261 6.26 5.68 6.32
N THR A 262 5.74 6.09 7.47
CA THR A 262 4.95 5.25 8.37
C THR A 262 3.60 5.89 8.64
N LEU A 263 2.53 5.17 8.33
CA LEU A 263 1.16 5.50 8.72
C LEU A 263 0.67 4.45 9.72
N LYS A 264 0.23 4.90 10.89
CA LYS A 264 -0.20 4.00 11.96
C LYS A 264 -1.49 4.49 12.60
N ASP A 265 -2.46 3.59 12.77
CA ASP A 265 -3.74 3.91 13.42
C ASP A 265 -4.49 5.07 12.71
N CYS A 266 -4.35 5.21 11.39
CA CYS A 266 -4.92 6.33 10.64
C CYS A 266 -6.24 5.97 9.94
N GLU A 267 -7.15 6.93 9.82
CA GLU A 267 -8.37 6.84 8.99
C GLU A 267 -8.29 7.85 7.84
N ILE A 268 -8.34 7.37 6.59
CA ILE A 268 -8.34 8.19 5.37
C ILE A 268 -9.64 7.93 4.62
N ILE A 269 -10.53 8.91 4.59
CA ILE A 269 -11.91 8.73 4.14
C ILE A 269 -12.44 9.86 3.25
N ASN A 270 -13.41 9.51 2.40
CA ASN A 270 -14.24 10.44 1.63
C ASN A 270 -13.44 11.41 0.75
N GLY A 271 -12.43 10.92 0.05
CA GLY A 271 -11.64 11.71 -0.88
C GLY A 271 -12.03 11.38 -2.32
N ASP A 272 -12.07 12.40 -3.17
CA ASP A 272 -12.32 12.22 -4.61
C ASP A 272 -11.45 13.19 -5.41
N ILE A 273 -10.36 12.67 -5.96
CA ILE A 273 -9.38 13.43 -6.73
C ILE A 273 -9.81 13.43 -8.20
N GLN A 274 -10.27 14.59 -8.68
CA GLN A 274 -10.65 14.77 -10.08
C GLN A 274 -9.46 14.91 -11.05
N ASP A 275 -8.24 15.01 -10.52
CA ASP A 275 -7.00 15.07 -11.30
C ASP A 275 -6.40 13.67 -11.54
N TYR A 276 -5.49 13.56 -12.50
CA TYR A 276 -4.74 12.34 -12.79
C TYR A 276 -3.54 12.17 -11.84
N TYR A 277 -3.79 12.23 -10.53
CA TYR A 277 -2.77 12.02 -9.50
C TYR A 277 -3.18 10.96 -8.47
N PRO A 278 -2.26 10.08 -8.04
CA PRO A 278 -2.49 9.18 -6.92
C PRO A 278 -2.61 9.94 -5.59
N TYR A 279 -3.08 9.26 -4.55
CA TYR A 279 -2.98 9.77 -3.17
C TYR A 279 -1.52 9.75 -2.71
N PHE A 280 -0.81 8.66 -3.02
CA PHE A 280 0.56 8.44 -2.59
C PHE A 280 1.47 8.25 -3.79
N TYR A 281 2.56 9.00 -3.83
CA TYR A 281 3.66 8.78 -4.78
C TYR A 281 4.94 8.53 -4.01
N ILE A 282 5.40 7.27 -4.00
CA ILE A 282 6.56 6.83 -3.22
C ILE A 282 7.60 6.26 -4.17
N THR A 283 8.72 6.97 -4.37
CA THR A 283 9.88 6.42 -5.10
C THR A 283 11.12 6.35 -4.21
N LYS A 284 11.93 5.29 -4.42
CA LYS A 284 13.24 5.09 -3.76
C LYS A 284 13.22 5.10 -2.23
N GLY A 285 12.08 4.73 -1.63
CA GLY A 285 11.86 4.75 -0.19
C GLY A 285 11.35 3.43 0.39
N THR A 286 10.77 3.52 1.59
CA THR A 286 10.05 2.46 2.30
C THR A 286 8.71 3.01 2.77
N LEU A 287 7.68 2.16 2.73
CA LEU A 287 6.34 2.49 3.22
C LEU A 287 5.87 1.42 4.20
N LEU A 288 5.46 1.84 5.38
CA LEU A 288 4.79 1.02 6.38
C LEU A 288 3.40 1.59 6.65
N ILE A 289 2.37 0.77 6.49
CA ILE A 289 0.98 1.09 6.84
C ILE A 289 0.50 0.05 7.85
N GLU A 290 0.08 0.48 9.03
CA GLU A 290 -0.35 -0.40 10.10
C GLU A 290 -1.65 0.07 10.75
N ASN A 291 -2.64 -0.84 10.84
CA ASN A 291 -3.91 -0.55 11.51
C ASN A 291 -4.64 0.67 10.92
N CYS A 292 -4.60 0.82 9.60
CA CYS A 292 -5.20 1.94 8.90
C CYS A 292 -6.48 1.56 8.18
N LYS A 293 -7.38 2.54 8.02
CA LYS A 293 -8.63 2.41 7.26
C LYS A 293 -8.64 3.36 6.09
N PHE A 294 -8.92 2.85 4.89
CA PHE A 294 -9.08 3.59 3.65
C PHE A 294 -10.50 3.37 3.13
N SER A 295 -11.32 4.42 3.04
CA SER A 295 -12.71 4.24 2.58
C SER A 295 -13.25 5.39 1.75
N ASN A 296 -13.98 5.08 0.68
CA ASN A 296 -14.55 6.07 -0.24
C ASN A 296 -13.46 7.00 -0.79
N LEU A 297 -12.39 6.42 -1.34
CA LEU A 297 -11.25 7.14 -1.89
C LEU A 297 -11.15 6.92 -3.38
N PHE A 298 -11.41 7.94 -4.18
CA PHE A 298 -11.42 7.85 -5.63
C PHE A 298 -10.39 8.81 -6.25
N THR A 299 -9.83 8.41 -7.39
CA THR A 299 -8.93 9.23 -8.21
C THR A 299 -9.03 8.86 -9.69
N ARG A 300 -8.87 9.86 -10.58
CA ARG A 300 -8.76 9.61 -12.03
C ARG A 300 -7.42 9.01 -12.45
N PHE A 301 -6.45 8.93 -11.54
CA PHE A 301 -5.22 8.15 -11.74
C PHE A 301 -5.45 6.63 -11.71
N TYR A 302 -6.66 6.18 -11.34
CA TYR A 302 -7.05 4.78 -11.16
C TYR A 302 -6.43 4.07 -9.95
N TYR A 303 -5.23 4.46 -9.50
CA TYR A 303 -4.56 3.86 -8.34
C TYR A 303 -4.42 4.81 -7.15
N LEU A 304 -4.59 4.31 -5.93
CA LEU A 304 -4.31 5.08 -4.71
C LEU A 304 -2.82 5.32 -4.52
N PHE A 305 -2.00 4.30 -4.81
CA PHE A 305 -0.56 4.31 -4.58
C PHE A 305 0.18 4.13 -5.91
N GLN A 306 1.11 5.04 -6.20
CA GLN A 306 2.14 4.87 -7.22
C GLN A 306 3.47 4.63 -6.51
N ILE A 307 4.07 3.47 -6.77
CA ILE A 307 5.25 2.99 -6.05
C ILE A 307 6.32 2.54 -7.04
N GLU A 308 7.50 3.15 -6.98
CA GLU A 308 8.56 2.95 -7.98
C GLU A 308 9.94 2.78 -7.33
N ASP A 309 10.68 1.74 -7.70
CA ASP A 309 12.07 1.49 -7.26
C ASP A 309 12.24 1.55 -5.73
N THR A 310 11.27 1.00 -4.99
CA THR A 310 11.30 1.02 -3.52
C THR A 310 11.91 -0.26 -2.95
N ASN A 311 12.57 -0.14 -1.81
CA ASN A 311 13.23 -1.28 -1.18
C ASN A 311 12.21 -2.26 -0.57
N SER A 312 11.12 -1.73 -0.01
CA SER A 312 10.10 -2.54 0.65
C SER A 312 8.83 -1.76 0.96
N ILE A 313 7.68 -2.37 0.71
CA ILE A 313 6.36 -1.88 1.12
C ILE A 313 5.70 -2.91 2.03
N PHE A 314 5.24 -2.47 3.20
CA PHE A 314 4.57 -3.31 4.18
C PHE A 314 3.22 -2.70 4.57
N ILE A 315 2.13 -3.41 4.31
CA ILE A 315 0.80 -3.04 4.80
C ILE A 315 0.29 -4.16 5.70
N LYS A 316 -0.07 -3.83 6.94
CA LYS A 316 -0.62 -4.79 7.90
C LYS A 316 -1.86 -4.31 8.63
N ASN A 317 -2.72 -5.25 8.99
CA ASN A 317 -3.92 -5.02 9.82
C ASN A 317 -4.81 -3.90 9.28
N SER A 318 -4.90 -3.74 7.96
CA SER A 318 -5.50 -2.55 7.34
C SER A 318 -6.74 -2.91 6.51
N TYR A 319 -7.67 -1.97 6.41
CA TYR A 319 -8.96 -2.18 5.78
C TYR A 319 -9.16 -1.20 4.61
N PHE A 320 -9.55 -1.72 3.45
CA PHE A 320 -9.83 -0.97 2.24
C PHE A 320 -11.27 -1.23 1.78
N GLU A 321 -12.03 -0.16 1.59
CA GLU A 321 -13.44 -0.24 1.18
C GLU A 321 -13.81 0.83 0.17
N LYS A 322 -14.41 0.44 -0.95
CA LYS A 322 -14.92 1.40 -1.96
C LYS A 322 -13.86 2.43 -2.34
N THR A 323 -12.70 1.96 -2.78
CA THR A 323 -11.64 2.83 -3.27
C THR A 323 -11.43 2.63 -4.77
N SER A 324 -10.67 3.52 -5.39
CA SER A 324 -9.94 3.21 -6.62
C SER A 324 -9.01 1.99 -6.42
N ASN A 325 -8.43 1.49 -7.51
CA ASN A 325 -7.48 0.38 -7.47
C ASN A 325 -6.32 0.71 -6.51
N LEU A 326 -5.66 -0.31 -5.99
CA LEU A 326 -4.75 -0.08 -4.88
C LEU A 326 -3.38 0.42 -5.37
N PHE A 327 -2.69 -0.33 -6.23
CA PHE A 327 -1.30 -0.03 -6.57
C PHE A 327 -0.97 0.05 -8.07
N TYR A 328 -0.19 1.05 -8.44
CA TYR A 328 0.72 0.97 -9.57
C TYR A 328 2.13 0.69 -9.04
N ILE A 329 2.72 -0.45 -9.40
CA ILE A 329 3.98 -0.93 -8.82
C ILE A 329 5.03 -1.12 -9.91
N LEU A 330 6.23 -0.59 -9.71
CA LEU A 330 7.36 -0.84 -10.59
C LEU A 330 8.60 -1.28 -9.79
N ASN A 331 9.16 -2.43 -10.17
CA ASN A 331 10.43 -2.93 -9.64
C ASN A 331 10.49 -2.92 -8.10
N THR A 332 9.41 -3.39 -7.45
CA THR A 332 9.22 -3.26 -6.00
C THR A 332 8.68 -4.57 -5.41
N GLY A 333 9.09 -4.86 -4.16
CA GLY A 333 8.47 -5.90 -3.35
C GLY A 333 7.42 -5.36 -2.38
N VAL A 334 6.23 -5.95 -2.39
CA VAL A 334 5.10 -5.56 -1.53
C VAL A 334 4.67 -6.74 -0.66
N THR A 335 4.48 -6.47 0.63
CA THR A 335 3.93 -7.42 1.60
C THR A 335 2.63 -6.89 2.18
N LEU A 336 1.54 -7.64 1.98
CA LEU A 336 0.21 -7.38 2.50
C LEU A 336 -0.12 -8.46 3.54
N LYS A 337 -0.39 -8.08 4.78
CA LYS A 337 -0.68 -9.02 5.87
C LYS A 337 -1.93 -8.63 6.66
N ASN A 338 -2.85 -9.56 6.86
CA ASN A 338 -4.08 -9.28 7.60
C ASN A 338 -4.81 -8.04 7.04
N ILE A 339 -4.95 -7.99 5.71
CA ILE A 339 -5.73 -6.94 5.06
C ILE A 339 -7.13 -7.43 4.72
N VAL A 340 -8.08 -6.50 4.70
CA VAL A 340 -9.43 -6.75 4.24
C VAL A 340 -9.77 -5.77 3.13
N MET A 341 -10.14 -6.28 1.96
CA MET A 341 -10.65 -5.51 0.84
C MET A 341 -12.11 -5.86 0.61
N SER A 342 -13.01 -4.88 0.71
CA SER A 342 -14.44 -5.16 0.58
C SER A 342 -15.29 -4.07 -0.08
N ASN A 343 -16.46 -4.49 -0.56
CA ASN A 343 -17.50 -3.63 -1.13
C ASN A 343 -17.04 -2.84 -2.37
N TYR A 344 -16.32 -3.50 -3.28
CA TYR A 344 -15.86 -2.89 -4.53
C TYR A 344 -16.87 -3.10 -5.66
N SER A 345 -17.05 -2.08 -6.49
CA SER A 345 -17.80 -2.17 -7.75
C SER A 345 -17.06 -1.34 -8.79
N VAL A 346 -16.15 -1.98 -9.50
CA VAL A 346 -15.18 -1.32 -10.40
C VAL A 346 -15.51 -1.64 -11.85
N ILE A 347 -15.58 -0.59 -12.67
CA ILE A 347 -15.75 -0.67 -14.12
C ILE A 347 -14.49 -0.06 -14.73
N GLU A 348 -13.40 -0.83 -14.71
CA GLU A 348 -12.10 -0.35 -15.15
C GLU A 348 -11.38 -1.42 -15.97
N SER A 349 -10.58 -0.97 -16.94
CA SER A 349 -9.72 -1.85 -17.74
C SER A 349 -8.48 -2.31 -17.00
N LEU A 350 -8.38 -2.06 -15.69
CA LEU A 350 -7.19 -2.23 -14.88
C LEU A 350 -7.47 -3.17 -13.69
N PRO A 351 -6.49 -3.96 -13.24
CA PRO A 351 -6.69 -4.86 -12.11
C PRO A 351 -6.91 -4.12 -10.80
N LEU A 352 -7.72 -4.71 -9.91
CA LEU A 352 -8.13 -4.04 -8.68
C LEU A 352 -6.97 -3.86 -7.68
N LEU A 353 -6.14 -4.89 -7.48
CA LEU A 353 -5.04 -4.80 -6.51
C LEU A 353 -3.84 -4.05 -7.09
N ASP A 354 -3.31 -4.50 -8.23
CA ASP A 354 -2.13 -3.87 -8.80
C ASP A 354 -1.99 -4.04 -10.30
N SER A 355 -1.26 -3.09 -10.90
CA SER A 355 -0.65 -3.24 -12.22
C SER A 355 0.86 -3.14 -12.07
N GLY A 356 1.47 -4.23 -11.62
CA GLY A 356 2.91 -4.33 -11.46
C GLY A 356 3.64 -4.90 -12.67
N THR A 357 4.81 -4.35 -13.00
CA THR A 357 5.82 -5.04 -13.83
C THR A 357 7.08 -5.28 -13.01
N LEU A 358 7.73 -6.44 -13.22
CA LEU A 358 8.96 -6.86 -12.51
C LEU A 358 8.86 -6.77 -10.97
N SER A 359 7.67 -6.97 -10.43
CA SER A 359 7.36 -6.78 -9.02
C SER A 359 6.92 -8.09 -8.36
N ASN A 360 7.07 -8.18 -7.04
CA ASN A 360 6.57 -9.31 -6.26
C ASN A 360 5.60 -8.84 -5.18
N VAL A 361 4.52 -9.60 -4.99
CA VAL A 361 3.48 -9.30 -4.00
C VAL A 361 3.25 -10.55 -3.16
N THR A 362 3.49 -10.43 -1.86
CA THR A 362 3.19 -11.46 -0.87
C THR A 362 1.95 -11.06 -0.09
N ILE A 363 0.93 -11.93 -0.07
CA ILE A 363 -0.33 -11.69 0.65
C ILE A 363 -0.54 -12.81 1.67
N SER A 364 -0.74 -12.43 2.93
CA SER A 364 -0.96 -13.38 4.03
C SER A 364 -2.15 -13.00 4.92
N ASP A 365 -2.85 -14.00 5.44
CA ASP A 365 -3.90 -13.84 6.47
C ASP A 365 -5.02 -12.85 6.06
N SER A 366 -5.36 -12.76 4.77
CA SER A 366 -6.14 -11.64 4.21
C SER A 366 -7.48 -12.06 3.61
N LYS A 367 -8.42 -11.12 3.49
CA LYS A 367 -9.77 -11.35 2.97
C LYS A 367 -10.15 -10.39 1.85
N PHE A 368 -10.74 -10.94 0.77
CA PHE A 368 -11.33 -10.20 -0.33
C PHE A 368 -12.81 -10.56 -0.43
N ASN A 369 -13.72 -9.61 -0.21
CA ASN A 369 -15.15 -9.96 -0.13
C ASN A 369 -16.10 -8.91 -0.70
N ASN A 370 -17.19 -9.37 -1.31
CA ASN A 370 -18.20 -8.49 -1.92
C ASN A 370 -17.57 -7.54 -2.96
N ILE A 371 -17.03 -8.14 -4.04
CA ILE A 371 -16.29 -7.42 -5.08
C ILE A 371 -16.95 -7.68 -6.44
N ALA A 372 -17.27 -6.63 -7.17
CA ALA A 372 -17.69 -6.69 -8.56
C ALA A 372 -16.66 -6.00 -9.46
N ILE A 373 -16.10 -6.73 -10.43
CA ILE A 373 -15.10 -6.21 -11.38
C ILE A 373 -15.63 -6.39 -12.80
N GLN A 374 -15.64 -5.32 -13.59
CA GLN A 374 -15.97 -5.34 -15.02
C GLN A 374 -14.76 -4.85 -15.81
N GLY A 375 -14.27 -5.66 -16.75
CA GLY A 375 -13.18 -5.28 -17.66
C GLY A 375 -11.83 -5.93 -17.35
N ASN A 376 -11.49 -6.18 -16.08
CA ASN A 376 -10.22 -6.80 -15.70
C ASN A 376 -10.35 -7.76 -14.49
N SER A 377 -9.24 -8.12 -13.88
CA SER A 377 -9.07 -9.15 -12.86
C SER A 377 -8.76 -8.53 -11.48
N LEU A 378 -8.67 -9.36 -10.44
CA LEU A 378 -8.33 -8.90 -9.09
C LEU A 378 -6.84 -8.56 -8.96
N PHE A 379 -5.97 -9.27 -9.69
CA PHE A 379 -4.52 -9.19 -9.59
C PHE A 379 -3.89 -8.87 -10.94
N GLY A 380 -2.77 -8.16 -10.96
CA GLY A 380 -2.00 -7.86 -12.16
C GLY A 380 -1.42 -9.10 -12.83
N GLU A 381 -1.32 -9.05 -14.16
CA GLU A 381 -0.98 -10.25 -14.94
C GLU A 381 0.50 -10.63 -14.88
N GLU A 382 1.39 -9.65 -14.74
CA GLU A 382 2.85 -9.80 -14.80
C GLU A 382 3.54 -9.78 -13.42
N THR A 383 2.78 -9.56 -12.35
CA THR A 383 3.30 -9.56 -10.98
C THR A 383 3.44 -10.99 -10.46
N LEU A 384 4.52 -11.27 -9.72
CA LEU A 384 4.72 -12.56 -9.04
C LEU A 384 3.97 -12.58 -7.69
N TYR A 385 3.07 -13.54 -7.50
CA TYR A 385 2.26 -13.65 -6.28
C TYR A 385 2.60 -14.85 -5.41
N PHE A 386 2.64 -14.59 -4.11
CA PHE A 386 2.72 -15.59 -3.05
C PHE A 386 1.53 -15.39 -2.11
N LEU A 387 0.57 -16.31 -2.13
CA LEU A 387 -0.64 -16.21 -1.32
C LEU A 387 -0.65 -17.27 -0.21
N SER A 388 -0.93 -16.85 1.02
CA SER A 388 -1.07 -17.75 2.17
C SER A 388 -2.22 -17.37 3.10
N ASN A 389 -3.05 -18.33 3.52
CA ASN A 389 -4.18 -18.06 4.41
C ASN A 389 -5.11 -16.94 3.89
N VAL A 390 -5.54 -17.03 2.62
CA VAL A 390 -6.37 -16.01 1.97
C VAL A 390 -7.77 -16.54 1.71
N THR A 391 -8.79 -15.73 2.03
CA THR A 391 -10.18 -16.02 1.70
C THR A 391 -10.71 -15.03 0.66
N MET A 392 -11.33 -15.54 -0.40
CA MET A 392 -11.98 -14.74 -1.44
C MET A 392 -13.44 -15.16 -1.58
N ASN A 393 -14.39 -14.26 -1.31
CA ASN A 393 -15.81 -14.64 -1.32
C ASN A 393 -16.76 -13.57 -1.84
N ASP A 394 -17.88 -14.02 -2.41
CA ASP A 394 -18.94 -13.15 -2.94
C ASP A 394 -18.36 -12.18 -3.98
N ILE A 395 -17.72 -12.74 -5.01
CA ILE A 395 -17.06 -11.97 -6.07
C ILE A 395 -17.74 -12.23 -7.41
N SER A 396 -18.01 -11.18 -8.18
CA SER A 396 -18.46 -11.31 -9.56
C SER A 396 -17.49 -10.60 -10.51
N ILE A 397 -17.07 -11.30 -11.57
CA ILE A 397 -16.20 -10.71 -12.59
C ILE A 397 -16.86 -10.79 -13.96
N ASN A 398 -16.69 -9.74 -14.76
CA ASN A 398 -16.94 -9.73 -16.19
C ASN A 398 -15.62 -9.45 -16.93
N SER A 399 -14.73 -10.44 -16.88
CA SER A 399 -13.40 -10.42 -17.49
C SER A 399 -12.92 -11.85 -17.76
N ASN A 400 -11.70 -12.00 -18.30
CA ASN A 400 -11.15 -13.31 -18.64
C ASN A 400 -10.94 -14.21 -17.41
N ALA A 401 -10.48 -13.67 -16.28
CA ALA A 401 -10.36 -14.44 -15.05
C ALA A 401 -10.33 -13.58 -13.79
N LEU A 402 -10.64 -14.18 -12.63
CA LEU A 402 -10.52 -13.50 -11.34
C LEU A 402 -9.04 -13.28 -11.03
N ILE A 403 -8.25 -14.32 -11.26
CA ILE A 403 -6.81 -14.30 -11.19
C ILE A 403 -6.29 -14.67 -12.58
N ASN A 404 -5.72 -13.70 -13.28
CA ASN A 404 -5.16 -13.89 -14.61
C ASN A 404 -3.64 -13.70 -14.53
N PHE A 405 -2.87 -14.76 -14.74
CA PHE A 405 -1.40 -14.69 -14.74
C PHE A 405 -0.85 -14.99 -16.12
N ASN A 406 -0.09 -14.05 -16.64
CA ASN A 406 0.63 -14.16 -17.90
C ASN A 406 2.13 -14.02 -17.64
N TYR A 407 2.95 -14.88 -18.24
CA TYR A 407 4.42 -14.83 -18.13
C TYR A 407 5.02 -15.13 -16.74
N ASN A 408 4.19 -15.56 -15.77
CA ASN A 408 4.67 -15.89 -14.44
C ASN A 408 5.38 -17.25 -14.40
N LYS A 409 6.61 -17.27 -13.89
CA LYS A 409 7.44 -18.49 -13.75
C LYS A 409 7.19 -19.24 -12.44
N LYS A 410 6.59 -18.58 -11.45
CA LYS A 410 6.39 -19.14 -10.12
C LYS A 410 5.07 -18.67 -9.54
N LEU A 411 4.25 -19.61 -9.10
CA LEU A 411 3.01 -19.35 -8.39
C LEU A 411 2.89 -20.29 -7.19
N GLU A 412 2.65 -19.74 -6.00
CA GLU A 412 2.48 -20.50 -4.77
C GLU A 412 1.24 -20.06 -4.00
N PHE A 413 0.24 -20.94 -3.95
CA PHE A 413 -0.98 -20.80 -3.16
C PHE A 413 -0.95 -21.81 -2.03
N ASN A 414 -1.07 -21.33 -0.79
CA ASN A 414 -1.08 -22.17 0.40
C ASN A 414 -2.25 -21.81 1.32
N ASN A 415 -3.14 -22.76 1.59
CA ASN A 415 -4.31 -22.54 2.43
C ASN A 415 -5.17 -21.37 1.92
N ILE A 416 -5.78 -21.55 0.74
CA ILE A 416 -6.60 -20.54 0.08
C ILE A 416 -8.02 -21.05 -0.02
N GLU A 417 -9.00 -20.24 0.38
CA GLU A 417 -10.42 -20.57 0.26
C GLU A 417 -11.13 -19.57 -0.66
N ILE A 418 -11.79 -20.07 -1.71
CA ILE A 418 -12.50 -19.26 -2.70
C ILE A 418 -13.93 -19.77 -2.86
N PHE A 419 -14.93 -18.94 -2.62
CA PHE A 419 -16.32 -19.37 -2.72
C PHE A 419 -17.30 -18.29 -3.15
N ASN A 420 -18.47 -18.70 -3.67
CA ASN A 420 -19.49 -17.80 -4.18
C ASN A 420 -18.93 -16.83 -5.25
N VAL A 421 -18.07 -17.33 -6.15
CA VAL A 421 -17.51 -16.54 -7.24
C VAL A 421 -18.28 -16.79 -8.54
N LEU A 422 -18.67 -15.72 -9.23
CA LEU A 422 -19.35 -15.75 -10.51
C LEU A 422 -18.48 -15.11 -11.60
N CYS A 423 -18.04 -15.91 -12.57
CA CYS A 423 -17.29 -15.44 -13.73
C CYS A 423 -18.23 -15.41 -14.94
N VAL A 424 -18.65 -14.20 -15.36
CA VAL A 424 -19.63 -14.01 -16.46
C VAL A 424 -19.00 -13.65 -17.80
N GLY A 425 -17.71 -13.32 -17.85
CA GLY A 425 -17.02 -13.01 -19.11
C GLY A 425 -17.01 -14.21 -20.06
N ASP A 426 -16.82 -13.97 -21.36
CA ASP A 426 -16.74 -15.05 -22.36
C ASP A 426 -15.55 -15.98 -22.07
N ASN A 427 -15.82 -17.28 -21.94
CA ASN A 427 -14.81 -18.28 -21.56
C ASN A 427 -14.05 -17.93 -20.26
N SER A 428 -14.69 -17.19 -19.36
CA SER A 428 -14.06 -16.70 -18.14
C SER A 428 -13.75 -17.81 -17.14
N SER A 429 -12.67 -17.63 -16.39
CA SER A 429 -12.16 -18.60 -15.41
C SER A 429 -12.00 -17.99 -14.02
N LEU A 430 -11.86 -18.81 -12.99
CA LEU A 430 -11.47 -18.32 -11.66
C LEU A 430 -9.94 -18.11 -11.62
N LEU A 431 -9.18 -19.12 -12.06
CA LEU A 431 -7.73 -19.02 -12.27
C LEU A 431 -7.43 -19.25 -13.75
N ASN A 432 -6.74 -18.31 -14.39
CA ASN A 432 -6.14 -18.52 -15.70
C ASN A 432 -4.63 -18.32 -15.59
N ILE A 433 -3.87 -19.40 -15.70
CA ILE A 433 -2.42 -19.39 -15.56
C ILE A 433 -1.81 -19.76 -16.90
N ASN A 434 -1.18 -18.78 -17.54
CA ASN A 434 -0.49 -18.94 -18.80
C ASN A 434 0.99 -18.56 -18.66
N THR A 435 1.84 -19.58 -18.66
CA THR A 435 3.30 -19.41 -18.51
C THR A 435 3.98 -19.08 -19.85
N ASN A 436 3.21 -19.03 -20.94
CA ASN A 436 3.67 -18.77 -22.31
C ASN A 436 4.84 -19.70 -22.69
N ASP A 437 5.94 -19.13 -23.21
CA ASP A 437 7.11 -19.89 -23.67
C ASP A 437 8.15 -20.15 -22.56
N HIS A 438 7.82 -19.87 -21.30
CA HIS A 438 8.74 -20.17 -20.20
C HIS A 438 8.84 -21.68 -19.96
N ASP A 439 10.08 -22.17 -19.94
CA ASP A 439 10.37 -23.53 -19.58
C ASP A 439 10.45 -23.68 -18.04
N ASN A 440 9.87 -24.77 -17.54
CA ASN A 440 9.86 -25.18 -16.13
C ASN A 440 9.21 -24.17 -15.17
N ALA A 441 8.12 -23.51 -15.60
CA ALA A 441 7.34 -22.69 -14.69
C ALA A 441 6.71 -23.57 -13.59
N PHE A 442 6.77 -23.09 -12.35
CA PHE A 442 6.36 -23.83 -11.16
C PHE A 442 5.03 -23.30 -10.61
N ILE A 443 4.02 -24.17 -10.59
CA ILE A 443 2.68 -23.86 -10.11
C ILE A 443 2.38 -24.81 -8.95
N ASN A 444 2.25 -24.27 -7.74
CA ASN A 444 1.99 -25.07 -6.54
C ASN A 444 0.73 -24.58 -5.82
N LEU A 445 -0.28 -25.44 -5.80
CA LEU A 445 -1.58 -25.23 -5.16
C LEU A 445 -1.72 -26.22 -4.01
N ARG A 446 -1.53 -25.76 -2.77
CA ARG A 446 -1.62 -26.60 -1.57
C ARG A 446 -2.74 -26.09 -0.66
N GLU A 447 -3.53 -27.00 -0.12
CA GLU A 447 -4.63 -26.65 0.79
C GLU A 447 -5.60 -25.64 0.13
N LEU A 448 -5.86 -25.83 -1.17
CA LEU A 448 -6.80 -25.00 -1.93
C LEU A 448 -8.22 -25.53 -1.74
N LYS A 449 -9.14 -24.65 -1.36
CA LYS A 449 -10.56 -24.96 -1.24
C LYS A 449 -11.38 -24.06 -2.16
N ILE A 450 -12.08 -24.63 -3.15
CA ILE A 450 -12.93 -23.87 -4.09
C ILE A 450 -14.35 -24.44 -4.11
N HIS A 451 -15.35 -23.61 -3.83
CA HIS A 451 -16.73 -24.09 -3.89
C HIS A 451 -17.81 -23.08 -4.21
N SER A 452 -18.94 -23.58 -4.71
CA SER A 452 -20.12 -22.75 -5.01
C SER A 452 -19.80 -21.65 -6.03
N CYS A 453 -18.85 -21.91 -6.94
CA CYS A 453 -18.44 -21.00 -7.99
C CYS A 453 -19.08 -21.37 -9.33
N LYS A 454 -19.21 -20.37 -10.21
CA LYS A 454 -19.70 -20.51 -11.58
C LYS A 454 -18.76 -19.85 -12.57
N SER A 455 -18.51 -20.49 -13.70
CA SER A 455 -17.64 -19.95 -14.76
C SER A 455 -18.17 -20.26 -16.16
N ASN A 456 -17.95 -19.35 -17.10
CA ASN A 456 -18.28 -19.52 -18.52
C ASN A 456 -17.17 -20.24 -19.33
N GLY A 457 -16.05 -20.57 -18.68
CA GLY A 457 -15.01 -21.46 -19.19
C GLY A 457 -14.62 -22.48 -18.13
N ALA A 458 -13.36 -22.94 -18.17
CA ALA A 458 -12.80 -23.76 -17.13
C ALA A 458 -12.70 -22.98 -15.80
N LEU A 459 -12.77 -23.66 -14.65
CA LEU A 459 -12.61 -22.96 -13.36
C LEU A 459 -11.14 -22.60 -13.12
N ILE A 460 -10.25 -23.56 -13.33
CA ILE A 460 -8.80 -23.41 -13.33
C ILE A 460 -8.29 -23.81 -14.71
N LYS A 461 -7.66 -22.86 -15.40
CA LYS A 461 -7.06 -23.08 -16.71
C LYS A 461 -5.55 -22.95 -16.64
N LEU A 462 -4.85 -23.97 -17.12
CA LEU A 462 -3.39 -24.07 -17.12
C LEU A 462 -2.89 -24.17 -18.56
N ASN A 463 -2.02 -23.24 -18.96
CA ASN A 463 -1.42 -23.18 -20.27
C ASN A 463 0.08 -22.85 -20.18
N GLY A 464 0.84 -23.29 -21.17
CA GLY A 464 2.26 -23.01 -21.27
C GLY A 464 3.04 -24.04 -22.07
N LYS A 465 4.32 -23.77 -22.28
CA LYS A 465 5.22 -24.69 -22.98
C LYS A 465 5.64 -25.86 -22.11
N LYS A 466 6.25 -25.62 -20.94
CA LYS A 466 6.75 -26.67 -20.03
C LYS A 466 6.51 -26.32 -18.58
N ASN A 467 5.52 -26.95 -17.95
CA ASN A 467 5.08 -26.60 -16.60
C ASN A 467 5.32 -27.74 -15.58
N ILE A 468 5.66 -27.36 -14.35
CA ILE A 468 5.66 -28.23 -13.18
C ILE A 468 4.46 -27.81 -12.32
N ILE A 469 3.45 -28.67 -12.27
CA ILE A 469 2.17 -28.38 -11.61
C ILE A 469 2.01 -29.35 -10.44
N SER A 470 1.82 -28.82 -9.24
CA SER A 470 1.54 -29.57 -8.02
C SER A 470 0.22 -29.10 -7.43
N ILE A 471 -0.73 -30.02 -7.24
CA ILE A 471 -2.00 -29.77 -6.54
C ILE A 471 -2.10 -30.77 -5.40
N SER A 472 -2.10 -30.30 -4.16
CA SER A 472 -2.06 -31.18 -2.98
C SER A 472 -3.01 -30.77 -1.87
N ASN A 473 -3.54 -31.76 -1.15
CA ASN A 473 -4.36 -31.57 0.05
C ASN A 473 -5.53 -30.58 -0.16
N SER A 474 -6.19 -30.65 -1.32
CA SER A 474 -7.13 -29.62 -1.78
C SER A 474 -8.55 -30.18 -1.94
N GLU A 475 -9.55 -29.29 -1.93
CA GLU A 475 -10.97 -29.64 -2.03
C GLU A 475 -11.69 -28.72 -3.01
N ILE A 476 -12.34 -29.28 -4.04
CA ILE A 476 -13.07 -28.51 -5.05
C ILE A 476 -14.48 -29.10 -5.21
N TYR A 477 -15.52 -28.34 -4.87
CA TYR A 477 -16.87 -28.89 -4.82
C TYR A 477 -18.01 -27.92 -5.11
N ASN A 478 -19.17 -28.45 -5.50
CA ASN A 478 -20.37 -27.65 -5.80
C ASN A 478 -20.13 -26.53 -6.84
N ASN A 479 -19.24 -26.72 -7.81
CA ASN A 479 -18.98 -25.74 -8.87
C ASN A 479 -19.72 -26.10 -10.16
N THR A 480 -20.13 -25.09 -10.94
CA THR A 480 -20.74 -25.28 -12.27
C THR A 480 -19.99 -24.49 -13.32
N CYS A 481 -19.43 -25.17 -14.31
CA CYS A 481 -18.55 -24.59 -15.30
C CYS A 481 -19.05 -24.90 -16.71
N TYR A 482 -18.97 -23.93 -17.63
CA TYR A 482 -19.10 -24.18 -19.07
C TYR A 482 -17.75 -24.68 -19.66
N GLY A 483 -17.15 -25.63 -18.96
CA GLY A 483 -15.84 -26.21 -19.21
C GLY A 483 -15.44 -27.14 -18.06
N SER A 484 -14.24 -27.70 -18.11
CA SER A 484 -13.72 -28.54 -17.03
C SER A 484 -13.44 -27.69 -15.79
N VAL A 485 -13.54 -28.28 -14.59
CA VAL A 485 -13.13 -27.58 -13.36
C VAL A 485 -11.64 -27.30 -13.37
N ILE A 486 -10.83 -28.27 -13.79
CA ILE A 486 -9.40 -28.04 -14.07
C ILE A 486 -9.14 -28.44 -15.51
N GLU A 487 -8.59 -27.53 -16.29
CA GLU A 487 -8.16 -27.78 -17.66
C GLU A 487 -6.67 -27.49 -17.79
N ASN A 488 -5.92 -28.46 -18.30
CA ASN A 488 -4.54 -28.26 -18.72
C ASN A 488 -4.41 -28.48 -20.23
N ILE A 489 -3.97 -27.43 -20.92
CA ILE A 489 -3.73 -27.38 -22.38
C ILE A 489 -2.24 -27.08 -22.70
N SER A 490 -1.37 -27.15 -21.69
CA SER A 490 0.07 -26.90 -21.82
C SER A 490 0.74 -27.98 -22.69
N LYS A 491 1.76 -27.64 -23.49
CA LYS A 491 2.44 -28.51 -24.50
C LYS A 491 3.34 -29.61 -23.94
N GLU A 492 3.96 -29.36 -22.80
CA GLU A 492 4.68 -30.30 -21.94
C GLU A 492 4.32 -30.00 -20.48
N SER A 493 3.99 -30.99 -19.66
CA SER A 493 3.88 -30.75 -18.21
C SER A 493 4.22 -31.98 -17.37
N ASN A 494 4.86 -31.71 -16.23
CA ASN A 494 4.93 -32.66 -15.12
C ASN A 494 3.87 -32.26 -14.08
N ILE A 495 2.85 -33.08 -13.93
CA ILE A 495 1.67 -32.82 -13.12
C ILE A 495 1.63 -33.83 -11.98
N ASN A 496 1.64 -33.36 -10.74
CA ASN A 496 1.42 -34.16 -9.55
C ASN A 496 0.14 -33.69 -8.83
N ILE A 497 -0.83 -34.57 -8.71
CA ILE A 497 -2.08 -34.34 -7.98
C ILE A 497 -2.15 -35.37 -6.85
N GLU A 498 -2.20 -34.89 -5.61
CA GLU A 498 -2.19 -35.76 -4.44
C GLU A 498 -3.23 -35.33 -3.41
N ASN A 499 -3.97 -36.28 -2.85
CA ASN A 499 -4.96 -36.00 -1.80
C ASN A 499 -5.94 -34.87 -2.20
N LEU A 500 -6.43 -34.92 -3.44
CA LEU A 500 -7.43 -33.99 -3.98
C LEU A 500 -8.83 -34.59 -3.79
N LYS A 501 -9.76 -33.78 -3.28
CA LYS A 501 -11.19 -34.14 -3.20
C LYS A 501 -11.97 -33.30 -4.20
N VAL A 502 -12.64 -33.93 -5.16
CA VAL A 502 -13.43 -33.27 -6.20
C VAL A 502 -14.83 -33.86 -6.23
N TYR A 503 -15.84 -33.09 -5.83
CA TYR A 503 -17.19 -33.63 -5.76
C TYR A 503 -18.32 -32.66 -6.04
N LYS A 504 -19.46 -33.19 -6.50
CA LYS A 504 -20.65 -32.38 -6.82
C LYS A 504 -20.35 -31.22 -7.79
N ASN A 505 -19.35 -31.38 -8.65
CA ASN A 505 -19.04 -30.40 -9.69
C ASN A 505 -19.74 -30.77 -10.99
N SER A 506 -20.03 -29.76 -11.82
CA SER A 506 -20.67 -29.94 -13.12
C SER A 506 -19.87 -29.25 -14.22
N ASN A 507 -19.47 -30.02 -15.24
CA ASN A 507 -19.08 -29.49 -16.55
C ASN A 507 -20.28 -29.62 -17.49
N ILE A 508 -20.94 -28.48 -17.75
CA ILE A 508 -22.17 -28.44 -18.56
C ILE A 508 -21.90 -28.19 -20.05
N ASN A 509 -20.63 -28.09 -20.45
CA ASN A 509 -20.25 -27.88 -21.84
C ASN A 509 -20.29 -29.22 -22.60
N ARG A 510 -21.17 -29.30 -23.61
CA ARG A 510 -21.37 -30.51 -24.42
C ARG A 510 -20.19 -30.86 -25.33
N TYR A 511 -19.22 -29.96 -25.46
CA TYR A 511 -18.04 -30.13 -26.29
C TYR A 511 -16.76 -30.38 -25.50
N ASN A 512 -16.74 -30.09 -24.19
CA ASN A 512 -15.60 -30.35 -23.31
C ASN A 512 -15.85 -31.60 -22.45
N CYS A 513 -14.84 -32.44 -22.30
CA CYS A 513 -14.88 -33.63 -21.46
C CYS A 513 -14.26 -33.38 -20.08
N GLY A 514 -14.47 -34.29 -19.13
CA GLY A 514 -13.78 -34.26 -17.84
C GLY A 514 -14.29 -33.18 -16.88
N ILE A 515 -14.16 -33.48 -15.59
CA ILE A 515 -14.05 -32.46 -14.55
C ILE A 515 -12.60 -31.98 -14.47
N LEU A 516 -11.65 -32.90 -14.55
CA LEU A 516 -10.25 -32.61 -14.85
C LEU A 516 -9.99 -33.05 -16.29
N ARG A 517 -9.48 -32.13 -17.11
CA ARG A 517 -9.12 -32.38 -18.50
C ARG A 517 -7.64 -32.10 -18.73
N PHE A 518 -6.97 -33.05 -19.36
CA PHE A 518 -5.58 -32.93 -19.81
C PHE A 518 -5.54 -33.15 -21.30
N SER A 519 -5.13 -32.13 -22.04
CA SER A 519 -5.19 -32.11 -23.50
C SER A 519 -3.86 -31.71 -24.14
N ASN A 520 -3.66 -32.12 -25.41
CA ASN A 520 -2.74 -31.50 -26.36
C ASN A 520 -1.23 -31.54 -26.01
N CYS A 521 -0.67 -32.65 -25.50
CA CYS A 521 0.70 -32.59 -24.98
C CYS A 521 1.43 -33.90 -24.65
N GLN A 522 2.74 -33.74 -24.45
CA GLN A 522 3.61 -34.69 -23.77
C GLN A 522 3.57 -34.52 -22.24
N HIS A 523 2.78 -35.33 -21.53
CA HIS A 523 2.60 -35.17 -20.08
C HIS A 523 3.24 -36.31 -19.26
N SER A 524 3.84 -35.95 -18.13
CA SER A 524 4.02 -36.87 -17.00
C SER A 524 2.96 -36.53 -15.97
N ILE A 525 1.97 -37.41 -15.77
CA ILE A 525 0.83 -37.17 -14.88
C ILE A 525 0.84 -38.22 -13.77
N GLN A 526 0.85 -37.75 -12.53
CA GLN A 526 0.65 -38.56 -11.34
C GLN A 526 -0.59 -38.06 -10.60
N ILE A 527 -1.57 -38.95 -10.39
CA ILE A 527 -2.77 -38.68 -9.59
C ILE A 527 -2.86 -39.77 -8.52
N SER A 528 -2.71 -39.40 -7.25
CA SER A 528 -2.70 -40.36 -6.15
C SER A 528 -3.54 -39.96 -4.95
N ASN A 529 -4.06 -40.96 -4.23
CA ASN A 529 -4.76 -40.81 -2.96
C ASN A 529 -5.92 -39.79 -3.02
N SER A 530 -6.55 -39.63 -4.18
CA SER A 530 -7.57 -38.61 -4.45
C SER A 530 -8.97 -39.22 -4.54
N SER A 531 -10.01 -38.41 -4.35
CA SER A 531 -11.40 -38.84 -4.43
C SER A 531 -12.21 -37.96 -5.39
N PHE A 532 -12.95 -38.61 -6.29
CA PHE A 532 -13.80 -37.98 -7.29
C PHE A 532 -15.18 -38.57 -7.15
N TYR A 533 -16.16 -37.77 -6.70
CA TYR A 533 -17.50 -38.32 -6.50
C TYR A 533 -18.66 -37.39 -6.78
N GLU A 534 -19.78 -37.95 -7.23
CA GLU A 534 -21.01 -37.20 -7.54
C GLU A 534 -20.78 -36.05 -8.53
N ASN A 535 -19.80 -36.18 -9.42
CA ASN A 535 -19.57 -35.19 -10.46
C ASN A 535 -20.38 -35.50 -11.73
N LYS A 536 -20.73 -34.45 -12.48
CA LYS A 536 -21.54 -34.55 -13.69
C LYS A 536 -20.86 -33.88 -14.88
N VAL A 537 -20.78 -34.58 -16.01
CA VAL A 537 -20.17 -34.08 -17.24
C VAL A 537 -21.09 -34.33 -18.43
N TYR A 538 -21.39 -33.30 -19.23
CA TYR A 538 -22.30 -33.44 -20.39
C TYR A 538 -21.66 -34.09 -21.63
N LYS A 539 -20.39 -34.49 -21.53
CA LYS A 539 -19.63 -35.20 -22.56
C LYS A 539 -18.99 -36.47 -21.99
N ASN A 540 -17.72 -36.72 -22.28
CA ASN A 540 -16.99 -37.90 -21.86
C ASN A 540 -16.27 -37.66 -20.52
N GLY A 541 -15.96 -38.72 -19.78
CA GLY A 541 -15.09 -38.67 -18.60
C GLY A 541 -15.77 -37.99 -17.42
N GLY A 542 -16.58 -38.71 -16.65
CA GLY A 542 -17.33 -38.11 -15.52
C GLY A 542 -16.44 -37.52 -14.42
N ALA A 543 -15.17 -37.90 -14.34
CA ALA A 543 -14.15 -37.28 -13.50
C ALA A 543 -12.92 -36.83 -14.30
N LEU A 544 -12.20 -37.76 -14.93
CA LEU A 544 -10.97 -37.48 -15.66
C LEU A 544 -11.18 -37.62 -17.17
N CYS A 545 -10.63 -36.68 -17.93
CA CYS A 545 -10.51 -36.78 -19.38
C CYS A 545 -9.06 -36.54 -19.81
N PHE A 546 -8.56 -37.46 -20.64
CA PHE A 546 -7.31 -37.31 -21.35
C PHE A 546 -7.59 -37.33 -22.84
N ASP A 547 -7.41 -36.22 -23.53
CA ASP A 547 -7.66 -36.10 -24.97
C ASP A 547 -6.43 -35.59 -25.72
N GLU A 548 -6.28 -35.99 -26.99
CA GLU A 548 -5.17 -35.52 -27.84
C GLU A 548 -3.78 -35.73 -27.21
N LEU A 549 -3.60 -36.85 -26.50
CA LEU A 549 -2.31 -37.23 -25.94
C LEU A 549 -1.32 -37.51 -27.09
N LEU A 550 -0.06 -37.08 -26.97
CA LEU A 550 1.01 -37.32 -27.96
C LEU A 550 2.13 -38.25 -27.46
N SER A 551 2.52 -38.12 -26.19
CA SER A 551 3.36 -39.08 -25.46
C SER A 551 3.17 -38.88 -23.97
N SER A 552 2.80 -39.91 -23.20
CA SER A 552 2.54 -39.68 -21.77
C SER A 552 2.88 -40.86 -20.88
N SER A 553 3.36 -40.52 -19.69
CA SER A 553 3.43 -41.44 -18.55
C SER A 553 2.33 -41.03 -17.57
N ILE A 554 1.21 -41.74 -17.61
CA ILE A 554 0.06 -41.47 -16.74
C ILE A 554 0.02 -42.52 -15.64
N ASN A 555 0.11 -42.08 -14.39
CA ASN A 555 0.04 -42.92 -13.19
C ASN A 555 -1.14 -42.47 -12.33
N ILE A 556 -2.14 -43.34 -12.19
CA ILE A 556 -3.34 -43.11 -11.38
C ILE A 556 -3.34 -44.19 -10.30
N THR A 557 -3.10 -43.83 -9.04
CA THR A 557 -2.91 -44.80 -7.95
C THR A 557 -3.71 -44.51 -6.69
N ASN A 558 -4.30 -45.54 -6.07
CA ASN A 558 -5.00 -45.42 -4.78
C ASN A 558 -6.13 -44.36 -4.76
N ASN A 559 -6.86 -44.16 -5.87
CA ASN A 559 -7.94 -43.18 -5.96
C ASN A 559 -9.32 -43.83 -5.81
N LEU A 560 -10.30 -43.03 -5.38
CA LEU A 560 -11.72 -43.39 -5.34
C LEU A 560 -12.48 -42.61 -6.42
N PHE A 561 -13.19 -43.32 -7.29
CA PHE A 561 -14.14 -42.76 -8.23
C PHE A 561 -15.53 -43.31 -7.92
N SER A 562 -16.44 -42.49 -7.38
CA SER A 562 -17.79 -42.95 -7.02
C SER A 562 -18.93 -42.07 -7.51
N ASN A 563 -19.98 -42.67 -8.06
CA ASN A 563 -21.19 -41.95 -8.48
C ASN A 563 -20.92 -40.79 -9.46
N ASN A 564 -19.87 -40.87 -10.30
CA ASN A 564 -19.65 -39.88 -11.35
C ASN A 564 -20.51 -40.22 -12.58
N ASP A 565 -21.01 -39.19 -13.26
CA ASP A 565 -21.94 -39.33 -14.38
C ASP A 565 -21.43 -38.58 -15.62
N ALA A 566 -21.44 -39.27 -16.76
CA ALA A 566 -21.07 -38.73 -18.06
C ALA A 566 -22.20 -38.98 -19.08
N ASP A 567 -22.68 -37.93 -19.74
CA ASP A 567 -23.75 -38.07 -20.75
C ASP A 567 -23.28 -38.80 -22.03
N MET A 568 -21.97 -39.02 -22.20
CA MET A 568 -21.38 -39.78 -23.31
C MET A 568 -20.57 -41.00 -22.85
N ASN A 569 -19.25 -41.03 -23.07
CA ASN A 569 -18.38 -42.19 -22.78
C ASN A 569 -17.57 -42.02 -21.49
N GLY A 570 -17.22 -43.14 -20.84
CA GLY A 570 -16.27 -43.16 -19.73
C GLY A 570 -16.81 -42.48 -18.46
N GLY A 571 -17.66 -43.18 -17.70
CA GLY A 571 -18.35 -42.62 -16.53
C GLY A 571 -17.43 -42.10 -15.42
N ALA A 572 -16.21 -42.61 -15.33
CA ALA A 572 -15.16 -42.07 -14.45
C ALA A 572 -14.01 -41.46 -15.24
N ILE A 573 -13.39 -42.25 -16.12
CA ILE A 573 -12.20 -41.87 -16.88
C ILE A 573 -12.50 -42.06 -18.36
N TYR A 574 -12.15 -41.06 -19.17
CA TYR A 574 -12.13 -41.15 -20.63
C TYR A 574 -10.72 -40.86 -21.15
N ILE A 575 -10.26 -41.70 -22.07
CA ILE A 575 -8.95 -41.58 -22.71
C ILE A 575 -9.17 -41.63 -24.22
N SER A 576 -8.90 -40.52 -24.90
CA SER A 576 -8.94 -40.42 -26.37
C SER A 576 -7.54 -40.59 -26.93
N TYR A 577 -7.41 -41.43 -27.95
CA TYR A 577 -6.14 -41.81 -28.55
C TYR A 577 -6.02 -41.24 -29.99
N GLN A 578 -4.86 -40.70 -30.35
CA GLN A 578 -4.45 -40.44 -31.74
C GLN A 578 -3.29 -41.36 -32.11
N GLU A 579 -3.25 -41.92 -33.31
CA GLU A 579 -2.44 -43.08 -33.71
C GLU A 579 -0.90 -42.95 -33.65
N ILE A 580 -0.35 -41.81 -33.23
CA ILE A 580 1.08 -41.50 -33.29
C ILE A 580 1.72 -41.66 -31.90
N PHE A 581 1.94 -42.91 -31.44
CA PHE A 581 2.67 -43.15 -30.19
C PHE A 581 3.77 -44.19 -30.32
N ASN A 582 5.01 -43.76 -30.17
CA ASN A 582 6.08 -44.61 -29.68
C ASN A 582 6.26 -44.29 -28.17
N ASN A 583 6.00 -45.25 -27.29
CA ASN A 583 6.36 -45.27 -25.85
C ASN A 583 5.42 -44.61 -24.79
N SER A 584 4.11 -44.50 -24.99
CA SER A 584 3.19 -44.11 -23.89
C SER A 584 2.91 -45.26 -22.92
N LYS A 585 2.81 -44.95 -21.61
CA LYS A 585 2.47 -45.91 -20.56
C LYS A 585 1.40 -45.33 -19.64
N ILE A 586 0.31 -46.08 -19.47
CA ILE A 586 -0.77 -45.74 -18.53
C ILE A 586 -0.82 -46.82 -17.44
N ASN A 587 -0.61 -46.42 -16.18
CA ASN A 587 -0.69 -47.31 -15.02
C ASN A 587 -1.87 -46.88 -14.14
N ILE A 588 -2.84 -47.79 -13.96
CA ILE A 588 -4.00 -47.59 -13.09
C ILE A 588 -3.94 -48.67 -12.01
N LEU A 589 -3.44 -48.32 -10.82
CA LEU A 589 -3.15 -49.30 -9.75
C LEU A 589 -3.96 -48.99 -8.49
N ASN A 590 -4.55 -50.02 -7.87
CA ASN A 590 -5.25 -49.92 -6.57
C ASN A 590 -6.35 -48.83 -6.53
N ASN A 591 -7.02 -48.55 -7.65
CA ASN A 591 -8.14 -47.60 -7.67
C ASN A 591 -9.47 -48.32 -7.46
N THR A 592 -10.42 -47.65 -6.81
CA THR A 592 -11.79 -48.13 -6.64
C THR A 592 -12.74 -47.35 -7.55
N PHE A 593 -13.51 -48.07 -8.36
CA PHE A 593 -14.57 -47.52 -9.20
C PHE A 593 -15.92 -48.05 -8.72
N PHE A 594 -16.79 -47.17 -8.24
CA PHE A 594 -18.07 -47.55 -7.64
C PHE A 594 -19.23 -46.74 -8.24
N ASN A 595 -20.20 -47.39 -8.89
CA ASN A 595 -21.41 -46.74 -9.42
C ASN A 595 -21.16 -45.54 -10.35
N ASN A 596 -20.11 -45.56 -11.17
CA ASN A 596 -19.92 -44.53 -12.19
C ASN A 596 -20.75 -44.88 -13.42
N HIS A 597 -21.42 -43.89 -14.01
CA HIS A 597 -22.38 -44.07 -15.09
C HIS A 597 -21.94 -43.34 -16.36
N SER A 598 -22.13 -43.97 -17.51
CA SER A 598 -22.02 -43.34 -18.82
C SER A 598 -23.12 -43.84 -19.76
N LYS A 599 -23.57 -42.99 -20.68
CA LYS A 599 -24.62 -43.35 -21.63
C LYS A 599 -24.13 -44.30 -22.72
N TYR A 600 -22.90 -44.12 -23.16
CA TYR A 600 -22.23 -44.91 -24.19
C TYR A 600 -20.96 -45.54 -23.57
N PHE A 601 -20.57 -46.72 -24.05
CA PHE A 601 -19.38 -47.44 -23.57
C PHE A 601 -18.33 -47.48 -24.67
#